data_AF-A0A535W5W4-F1
#
_entry.id   AF-A0A535W5W4-F1
#
_cell.length_a   1.000
_cell.length_b   1.000
_cell.length_c   1.000
_cell.angle_alpha   90.00
_cell.angle_beta   90.00
_cell.angle_gamma   90.00
#
_symmetry.space_group_name_H-M   'P 1'
#
loop_
_entity.id
_entity.type
_entity.pdbx_description
1 polymer ?
#
loop_
_entity_poly.entity_id
_entity_poly.type
_entity_poly.pdbx_seq_one_letter_code
_entity_poly.pdbx_strand_id
1 'polypeptide(L)' 'MTMASIFFSHGTPNYPIAEYFKNQLEQMDSSVYLFEHDQQPGQDITNKLQKRIDASDILFVLLTKQSQSSSYV' A
#
# COMPACT_ATOMS: atom_id res chain seq x y z
N MET A 1 6.92 -21.42 6.35
CA MET A 1 5.95 -20.83 5.41
C MET A 1 6.50 -19.48 5.00
N THR A 2 6.41 -19.11 3.72
CA THR A 2 6.80 -17.78 3.25
C THR A 2 5.73 -16.77 3.66
N MET A 3 6.16 -15.67 4.28
CA MET A 3 5.31 -14.54 4.65
C MET A 3 4.73 -13.90 3.39
N ALA A 4 3.40 -13.74 3.31
CA ALA A 4 2.75 -13.16 2.13
C ALA A 4 3.03 -11.65 2.05
N SER A 5 3.45 -11.17 0.89
CA SER A 5 3.72 -9.76 0.64
C SER A 5 2.49 -9.05 0.05
N ILE A 6 2.14 -7.91 0.62
CA ILE A 6 0.92 -7.16 0.30
C ILE A 6 1.30 -5.74 -0.11
N PHE A 7 0.93 -5.34 -1.33
CA PHE A 7 0.88 -3.94 -1.70
C PHE A 7 -0.45 -3.35 -1.26
N PHE A 8 -0.42 -2.34 -0.40
CA PHE A 8 -1.64 -1.71 0.09
C PHE A 8 -1.85 -0.33 -0.55
N SER A 9 -2.74 -0.31 -1.54
CA SER A 9 -3.20 0.87 -2.25
C SER A 9 -4.29 1.60 -1.47
N HIS A 10 -4.08 2.89 -1.18
CA HIS A 10 -5.08 3.78 -0.59
C HIS A 10 -4.85 5.24 -1.01
N GLY A 11 -5.88 6.08 -0.86
CA GLY A 11 -5.70 7.52 -1.01
C GLY A 11 -5.00 8.11 0.22
N THR A 12 -4.18 9.14 0.06
CA THR A 12 -3.43 9.80 1.17
C THR A 12 -4.31 10.19 2.38
N PRO A 13 -5.55 10.71 2.22
CA PRO A 13 -6.41 11.01 3.36
C PRO A 13 -6.77 9.78 4.21
N ASN A 14 -6.67 8.58 3.64
CA ASN A 14 -7.01 7.33 4.31
C ASN A 14 -5.81 6.64 4.98
N TYR A 15 -4.63 7.28 5.02
CA TYR A 15 -3.42 6.72 5.65
C TYR A 15 -3.66 6.16 7.06
N PRO A 16 -4.38 6.84 7.98
CA PRO A 16 -4.62 6.29 9.33
C PRO A 16 -5.38 4.96 9.32
N ILE A 17 -6.31 4.77 8.37
CA ILE A 17 -7.06 3.52 8.22
C ILE A 17 -6.14 2.44 7.66
N ALA A 18 -5.32 2.77 6.66
CA ALA A 18 -4.38 1.83 6.07
C ALA A 18 -3.30 1.37 7.06
N GLU A 19 -2.78 2.28 7.89
CA GLU A 19 -1.82 1.95 8.95
C GLU A 19 -2.43 1.00 9.98
N TYR A 20 -3.69 1.21 10.37
CA TYR A 20 -4.41 0.29 11.25
C TYR A 20 -4.47 -1.13 10.65
N PHE A 21 -4.89 -1.26 9.39
CA PHE A 21 -4.96 -2.55 8.71
C PHE A 21 -3.58 -3.19 8.50
N LYS A 22 -2.54 -2.41 8.16
CA LYS A 22 -1.15 -2.90 8.11
C LYS A 22 -0.75 -3.58 9.40
N ASN A 23 -0.97 -2.93 10.54
CA ASN A 23 -0.59 -3.46 11.85
C ASN A 23 -1.34 -4.77 12.18
N GLN A 24 -2.59 -4.93 11.73
CA GLN A 24 -3.34 -6.18 11.90
C GLN A 24 -2.84 -7.29 10.97
N LEU A 25 -2.57 -6.97 9.70
CA LEU A 25 -2.08 -7.93 8.71
C LEU A 25 -0.68 -8.44 9.05
N GLU A 26 0.19 -7.56 9.57
CA GLU A 26 1.54 -7.96 10.01
C GLU A 26 1.54 -8.87 11.24
N GLN A 27 0.51 -8.82 12.08
CA GLN A 27 0.31 -9.81 13.16
C GLN A 27 -0.12 -11.19 12.63
N MET A 28 -0.53 -11.28 11.36
CA MET A 28 -1.01 -12.49 10.70
C MET A 28 0.03 -13.06 9.71
N ASP A 29 1.33 -12.91 10.01
CA ASP A 29 2.44 -13.39 9.17
C ASP A 29 2.37 -12.89 7.71
N SER A 30 2.02 -11.61 7.53
CA SER A 30 2.09 -10.90 6.25
C SER A 30 3.07 -9.72 6.33
N SER A 31 3.63 -9.31 5.19
CA SER A 31 4.43 -8.10 5.06
C SER A 31 3.66 -7.09 4.23
N VAL A 32 3.43 -5.88 4.74
CA VAL A 32 2.59 -4.88 4.07
C VAL A 32 3.40 -3.66 3.66
N TYR A 33 3.32 -3.31 2.39
CA TYR A 33 3.88 -2.10 1.82
C TYR A 33 2.85 -0.96 1.82
N LEU A 34 3.20 0.16 2.46
CA LEU A 34 2.54 1.46 2.35
C LEU A 34 3.48 2.46 1.70
N PHE A 35 2.97 3.28 0.79
CA PHE A 35 3.80 4.24 0.05
C PHE A 35 4.43 5.30 0.96
N GLU A 36 3.71 5.75 1.99
CA GLU A 36 4.14 6.78 2.95
C GLU A 36 5.40 6.37 3.73
N HIS A 37 5.63 5.06 3.89
CA HIS A 37 6.81 4.53 4.58
C HIS A 37 8.04 4.46 3.67
N ASP A 38 7.88 4.72 2.37
CA ASP A 38 8.93 4.61 1.37
C ASP A 38 9.26 5.99 0.77
N GLN A 39 9.93 6.84 1.57
CA GLN A 39 10.44 8.14 1.12
C GLN A 39 11.72 7.97 0.28
N GLN A 40 11.57 7.78 -1.03
CA GLN A 40 12.68 7.88 -1.98
C GLN A 40 12.47 9.06 -2.94
N PRO A 41 12.92 10.27 -2.57
CA PRO A 41 12.83 11.44 -3.43
C PRO A 41 13.65 11.25 -4.71
N GLY A 42 13.13 11.76 -5.84
CA GLY A 42 13.83 11.76 -7.14
C GLY A 42 13.60 10.54 -8.04
N GLN A 43 12.81 9.55 -7.60
CA GLN A 43 12.36 8.46 -8.48
C GLN A 43 11.00 8.77 -9.12
N ASP A 44 10.79 8.28 -10.34
CA ASP A 44 9.47 8.24 -10.96
C ASP A 44 8.55 7.34 -10.11
N ILE A 45 7.60 8.01 -9.46
CA ILE A 45 6.62 7.41 -8.56
C ILE A 45 5.89 6.25 -9.25
N THR A 46 5.49 6.42 -10.51
CA THR A 46 4.74 5.41 -11.26
C THR A 46 5.54 4.12 -11.40
N ASN A 47 6.81 4.24 -11.80
CA ASN A 47 7.71 3.10 -11.97
C ASN A 47 8.01 2.40 -10.65
N LYS A 48 8.15 3.15 -9.56
CA LYS A 48 8.37 2.60 -8.22
C LYS A 48 7.20 1.74 -7.78
N LEU A 49 5.99 2.22 -8.00
CA LEU A 49 4.77 1.53 -7.60
C LEU A 49 4.52 0.30 -8.42
N GLN A 50 4.72 0.39 -9.74
CA GLN A 50 4.62 -0.78 -10.61
C GLN A 50 5.55 -1.89 -10.11
N LYS A 51 6.82 -1.57 -9.83
CA LYS A 51 7.77 -2.55 -9.27
C LYS A 51 7.33 -3.15 -7.94
N ARG A 52 6.68 -2.36 -7.07
CA ARG A 52 6.20 -2.83 -5.75
C ARG A 52 4.95 -3.70 -5.88
N ILE A 53 4.05 -3.36 -6.80
CA ILE A 53 2.88 -4.16 -7.14
C ILE A 53 3.34 -5.50 -7.73
N ASP A 54 4.25 -5.48 -8.71
CA ASP A 54 4.77 -6.69 -9.38
C ASP A 54 5.52 -7.63 -8.41
N ALA A 55 6.14 -7.06 -7.37
CA ALA A 55 6.86 -7.82 -6.35
C ALA A 55 5.96 -8.31 -5.20
N SER A 56 4.67 -7.95 -5.17
CA SER A 56 3.75 -8.34 -4.10
C SER A 56 2.90 -9.53 -4.50
N ASP A 57 2.64 -10.43 -3.56
CA ASP A 57 1.74 -11.57 -3.76
C ASP A 57 0.27 -11.11 -3.83
N ILE A 58 -0.06 -10.02 -3.15
CA ILE A 58 -1.42 -9.50 -3.00
C ILE A 58 -1.45 -8.00 -3.26
N LEU A 59 -2.44 -7.55 -4.04
CA LEU A 59 -2.85 -6.15 -4.14
C LEU A 59 -4.10 -5.92 -3.27
N PHE A 60 -3.96 -5.12 -2.22
CA PHE A 60 -5.06 -4.73 -1.34
C PHE A 60 -5.42 -3.27 -1.62
N VAL A 61 -6.69 -2.97 -1.91
CA VAL A 61 -7.15 -1.60 -2.26
C VAL A 61 -8.20 -1.11 -1.27
N LEU A 62 -7.95 0.03 -0.61
CA LEU A 62 -8.92 0.70 0.26
C LEU A 62 -9.73 1.73 -0.53
N LEU A 63 -10.99 1.38 -0.78
CA LEU A 63 -11.95 2.26 -1.45
C LEU A 63 -12.86 2.95 -0.41
N THR A 64 -12.79 4.27 -0.34
CA THR A 64 -13.69 5.11 0.46
C THR A 64 -14.42 6.11 -0.42
N LYS A 65 -15.40 6.84 0.14
CA LYS A 65 -16.06 7.94 -0.59
C LYS A 65 -15.06 9.00 -1.06
N GLN A 66 -13.98 9.20 -0.30
CA GLN A 66 -12.94 10.17 -0.61
C GLN A 66 -11.99 9.65 -1.70
N SER A 67 -11.80 8.33 -1.81
CA SER A 67 -11.00 7.71 -2.88
C SER A 67 -11.52 8.06 -4.29
N GLN A 68 -12.84 8.23 -4.45
CA GLN A 68 -13.43 8.63 -5.75
C GLN A 68 -12.88 9.93 -6.33
N SER A 69 -12.29 10.79 -5.50
CA SER A 69 -11.75 12.10 -5.91
C SER A 69 -10.24 12.12 -6.12
N SER A 70 -9.53 11.02 -5.87
CA SER A 70 -8.07 10.97 -5.95
C SER A 70 -7.62 10.31 -7.25
N SER A 71 -6.66 10.93 -7.93
CA SER A 71 -6.09 10.47 -9.21
C SER A 71 -5.20 9.23 -9.07
N TYR A 72 -4.96 8.81 -7.84
CA TYR A 72 -3.97 7.81 -7.48
C TYR A 72 -4.61 6.62 -6.76
N VAL A 73 -5.62 6.87 -5.92
CA VAL A 73 -6.58 5.88 -5.35
C VAL A 73 -7.88 6.55 -4.92
#